data_AF-A0A1F7U9F7-F1
#
_entry.id   AF-A0A1F7U9F7-F1
#
_cell.length_a   1.000
_cell.length_b   1.000
_cell.length_c   1.000
_cell.angle_alpha   90.00
_cell.angle_beta   90.00
_cell.angle_gamma   90.00
#
_symmetry.space_group_name_H-M   'P 1'
#
loop_
_entity.id
_entity.type
_entity.pdbx_description
1 polymer ?
#
loop_
_entity_poly.entity_id
_entity_poly.type
_entity_poly.pdbx_seq_one_letter_code
_entity_poly.pdbx_strand_id
1 'polypeptide(L)'
;MRRTDEEKEKKDGKNFLITALWSILILLVVQNFWPDVIPFRTFEFWGVRGGWRDWFGATWPLLVWGTGVTAIIRFTTLNERWLNRHAESVFGAGALISVFAGVVEEICFRWLIFLGAIVGAKVCNFLFFGWLGWGMPEWFQVHAFGPLADFFTLGRLHDWLYHPAGWEVGSAILTANAAFRNGHKYQGLFGYVNSWFCGMYFFWLMFHFGLPVAILAHFVYDLLIFAVIYVDAAIERAQERT
;
A
#
# COMPACT_ATOMS: atom_id res chain seq x y z
N MET A 1 -17.29 12.13 21.23
CA MET A 1 -16.30 12.16 20.13
C MET A 1 -15.81 10.76 19.75
N ARG A 2 -15.39 9.87 20.69
CA ARG A 2 -14.91 8.51 20.35
C ARG A 2 -15.82 7.63 19.47
N ARG A 3 -17.15 7.67 19.66
CA ARG A 3 -18.08 6.76 18.96
C ARG A 3 -18.24 7.07 17.46
N THR A 4 -18.11 8.35 17.07
CA THR A 4 -18.25 8.77 15.67
C THR A 4 -17.03 8.42 14.82
N ASP A 5 -15.86 8.32 15.45
CA ASP A 5 -14.60 8.03 14.75
C ASP A 5 -14.47 6.52 14.44
N GLU A 6 -14.84 5.64 15.38
CA GLU A 6 -14.85 4.18 15.18
C GLU A 6 -15.83 3.73 14.07
N GLU A 7 -17.00 4.37 13.97
CA GLU A 7 -17.97 4.08 12.92
C GLU A 7 -17.46 4.49 11.53
N LYS A 8 -16.72 5.60 11.47
CA LYS A 8 -16.10 6.10 10.24
C LYS A 8 -14.97 5.17 9.77
N GLU A 9 -14.13 4.69 10.69
CA GLU A 9 -13.06 3.74 10.38
C GLU A 9 -13.60 2.41 9.84
N LYS A 10 -14.64 1.85 10.49
CA LYS A 10 -15.30 0.63 9.99
C LYS A 10 -15.91 0.83 8.61
N LYS A 11 -16.41 2.02 8.31
CA LYS A 11 -16.95 2.35 6.99
C LYS A 11 -15.84 2.41 5.94
N ASP A 12 -14.72 3.05 6.26
CA ASP A 12 -13.59 3.20 5.34
C ASP A 12 -12.91 1.86 5.01
N GLY A 13 -12.74 0.97 5.99
CA GLY A 13 -12.21 -0.39 5.76
C GLY A 13 -13.11 -1.26 4.87
N LYS A 14 -14.43 -1.13 4.96
CA LYS A 14 -15.36 -1.86 4.07
C LYS A 14 -15.30 -1.36 2.63
N ASN A 15 -14.91 -0.11 2.41
CA ASN A 15 -14.96 0.50 1.09
C ASN A 15 -13.93 -0.12 0.13
N PHE A 16 -12.69 -0.41 0.57
CA PHE A 16 -11.68 -0.92 -0.35
C PHE A 16 -11.94 -2.37 -0.79
N LEU A 17 -12.49 -3.22 0.08
CA LEU A 17 -12.89 -4.58 -0.30
C LEU A 17 -13.99 -4.56 -1.37
N ILE A 18 -14.95 -3.65 -1.24
CA ILE A 18 -15.97 -3.42 -2.26
C ILE A 18 -15.31 -2.94 -3.56
N THR A 19 -14.36 -2.01 -3.50
CA THR A 19 -13.60 -1.57 -4.69
C THR A 19 -12.82 -2.72 -5.34
N ALA A 20 -12.20 -3.60 -4.55
CA ALA A 20 -11.48 -4.78 -5.04
C ALA A 20 -12.44 -5.78 -5.72
N LEU A 21 -13.61 -6.04 -5.14
CA LEU A 21 -14.66 -6.88 -5.74
C LEU A 21 -15.19 -6.28 -7.05
N TRP A 22 -15.43 -4.97 -7.09
CA TRP A 22 -15.78 -4.28 -8.33
C TRP A 22 -14.67 -4.37 -9.37
N SER A 23 -13.41 -4.29 -8.94
CA SER A 23 -12.26 -4.46 -9.83
C SER A 23 -12.26 -5.85 -10.45
N ILE A 24 -12.59 -6.92 -9.71
CA ILE A 24 -12.74 -8.27 -10.29
C ILE A 24 -13.79 -8.28 -11.41
N LEU A 25 -14.97 -7.67 -11.20
CA LEU A 25 -16.02 -7.61 -12.22
C LEU A 25 -15.56 -6.83 -13.46
N ILE A 26 -14.89 -5.69 -13.26
CA ILE A 26 -14.30 -4.88 -14.34
C ILE A 26 -13.27 -5.71 -15.11
N LEU A 27 -12.37 -6.41 -14.42
CA LEU A 27 -11.35 -7.24 -15.04
C LEU A 27 -11.95 -8.37 -15.87
N LEU A 28 -12.98 -9.06 -15.34
CA LEU A 28 -13.68 -10.11 -16.08
C LEU A 28 -14.30 -9.56 -17.36
N VAL A 29 -15.01 -8.44 -17.30
CA VAL A 29 -15.62 -7.84 -18.50
C VAL A 29 -14.53 -7.38 -19.49
N VAL A 30 -13.58 -6.58 -19.03
CA VAL A 30 -12.57 -5.98 -19.91
C VAL A 30 -11.69 -7.03 -20.55
N GLN A 31 -11.23 -8.04 -19.82
CA GLN A 31 -10.37 -9.08 -20.41
C GLN A 31 -11.09 -10.00 -21.40
N ASN A 32 -12.42 -10.14 -21.29
CA ASN A 32 -13.19 -10.93 -22.26
C ASN A 32 -13.50 -10.14 -23.55
N PHE A 33 -13.76 -8.83 -23.45
CA PHE A 33 -14.22 -8.03 -24.59
C PHE A 33 -13.13 -7.12 -25.19
N TRP A 34 -12.19 -6.64 -24.38
CA TRP A 34 -11.13 -5.71 -24.75
C TRP A 34 -9.80 -6.05 -24.05
N PRO A 35 -9.20 -7.21 -24.36
CA PRO A 35 -8.00 -7.69 -23.66
C PRO A 35 -6.82 -6.71 -23.72
N ASP A 36 -6.73 -5.88 -24.77
CA ASP A 36 -5.63 -4.92 -24.98
C ASP A 36 -5.75 -3.64 -24.14
N VAL A 37 -6.85 -3.44 -23.40
CA VAL A 37 -7.04 -2.26 -22.53
C VAL A 37 -6.09 -2.29 -21.33
N ILE A 38 -5.75 -3.48 -20.85
CA ILE A 38 -4.84 -3.67 -19.72
C ILE A 38 -3.53 -4.22 -20.30
N PRO A 39 -2.40 -3.51 -20.19
CA PRO A 39 -1.16 -3.92 -20.83
C PRO A 39 -0.45 -5.09 -20.12
N PHE A 40 -1.14 -5.78 -19.23
CA PHE A 40 -0.61 -6.86 -18.40
C PHE A 40 -1.54 -8.06 -18.40
N ARG A 41 -0.97 -9.25 -18.25
CA ARG A 41 -1.77 -10.45 -17.92
C ARG A 41 -2.30 -10.33 -16.50
N THR A 42 -3.47 -10.90 -16.25
CA THR A 42 -4.12 -10.88 -14.92
C THR A 42 -3.17 -11.34 -13.82
N PHE A 43 -2.38 -12.38 -14.07
CA PHE A 43 -1.46 -12.96 -13.09
C PHE A 43 0.01 -12.63 -13.36
N GLU A 44 0.31 -11.58 -14.14
CA GLU A 44 1.68 -11.25 -14.55
C GLU A 44 2.64 -11.07 -13.36
N PHE A 45 2.19 -10.35 -12.32
CA PHE A 45 3.01 -10.05 -11.15
C PHE A 45 2.98 -11.13 -10.07
N TRP A 46 2.32 -12.27 -10.29
CA TRP A 46 2.31 -13.37 -9.32
C TRP A 46 3.59 -14.21 -9.35
N GLY A 47 4.38 -14.08 -10.42
CA GLY A 47 5.69 -14.71 -10.52
C GLY A 47 6.72 -14.05 -9.59
N VAL A 48 7.51 -14.87 -8.91
CA VAL A 48 8.62 -14.43 -8.06
C VAL A 48 9.88 -14.25 -8.91
N ARG A 49 10.60 -13.14 -8.70
CA ARG A 49 11.87 -12.81 -9.36
C ARG A 49 12.95 -12.46 -8.34
N GLY A 50 14.21 -12.71 -8.69
CA GLY A 50 15.36 -12.52 -7.79
C GLY A 50 15.47 -13.60 -6.71
N GLY A 51 16.57 -13.55 -5.95
CA GLY A 51 16.80 -14.43 -4.80
C GLY A 51 16.53 -13.74 -3.45
N TRP A 52 16.55 -14.52 -2.36
CA TRP A 52 16.31 -14.01 -1.00
C TRP A 52 17.24 -12.85 -0.59
N ARG A 53 18.48 -12.84 -1.10
CA ARG A 53 19.44 -11.74 -0.86
C ARG A 53 18.99 -10.44 -1.52
N ASP A 54 18.44 -10.53 -2.73
CA ASP A 54 17.91 -9.37 -3.44
C ASP A 54 16.68 -8.84 -2.71
N TRP A 55 15.79 -9.74 -2.26
CA TRP A 55 14.59 -9.35 -1.51
C TRP A 55 14.95 -8.70 -0.18
N PHE A 56 15.90 -9.26 0.56
CA PHE A 56 16.37 -8.65 1.81
C PHE A 56 17.07 -7.31 1.55
N GLY A 57 17.96 -7.26 0.56
CA GLY A 57 18.64 -6.04 0.13
C GLY A 57 17.69 -4.93 -0.35
N ALA A 58 16.56 -5.32 -0.91
CA ALA A 58 15.51 -4.41 -1.34
C ALA A 58 14.55 -4.03 -0.22
N THR A 59 14.30 -4.88 0.78
CA THR A 59 13.31 -4.60 1.83
C THR A 59 13.91 -3.94 3.07
N TRP A 60 15.20 -4.13 3.35
CA TRP A 60 15.80 -3.62 4.59
C TRP A 60 15.62 -2.11 4.84
N PRO A 61 15.64 -1.19 3.86
CA PRO A 61 15.45 0.23 4.16
C PRO A 61 14.05 0.51 4.69
N LEU A 62 13.04 -0.16 4.13
CA LEU A 62 11.66 -0.09 4.57
C LEU A 62 11.50 -0.67 5.99
N LEU A 63 12.11 -1.83 6.25
CA LEU A 63 12.05 -2.49 7.55
C LEU A 63 12.73 -1.65 8.64
N VAL A 64 13.91 -1.08 8.36
CA VAL A 64 14.63 -0.21 9.28
C VAL A 64 13.85 1.07 9.55
N TRP A 65 13.27 1.68 8.51
CA TRP A 65 12.45 2.88 8.65
C TRP A 65 11.24 2.64 9.55
N GLY A 66 10.42 1.63 9.24
CA GLY A 66 9.21 1.32 10.02
C GLY A 66 9.54 1.00 11.47
N THR A 67 10.48 0.08 11.68
CA THR A 67 10.90 -0.34 13.02
C THR A 67 11.51 0.83 13.81
N GLY A 68 12.38 1.62 13.18
CA GLY A 68 13.07 2.74 13.81
C GLY A 68 12.12 3.86 14.22
N VAL A 69 11.21 4.27 13.33
CA VAL A 69 10.20 5.28 13.64
C VAL A 69 9.28 4.80 14.76
N THR A 70 8.78 3.56 14.69
CA THR A 70 7.94 3.00 15.74
C THR A 70 8.69 2.97 17.07
N ALA A 71 9.97 2.56 17.09
CA ALA A 71 10.78 2.53 18.30
C ALA A 71 10.96 3.93 18.90
N ILE A 72 11.27 4.94 18.08
CA ILE A 72 11.40 6.34 18.55
C ILE A 72 10.09 6.81 19.18
N ILE A 73 8.96 6.62 18.50
CA ILE A 73 7.66 7.05 19.03
C ILE A 73 7.34 6.31 20.33
N ARG A 74 7.48 4.98 20.35
CA ARG A 74 7.12 4.14 21.49
C ARG A 74 7.98 4.46 22.70
N PHE A 75 9.30 4.41 22.59
CA PHE A 75 10.21 4.66 23.71
C PHE A 75 10.22 6.13 24.21
N THR A 76 9.58 7.06 23.51
CA THR A 76 9.43 8.46 23.96
C THR A 76 8.04 8.77 24.52
N THR A 77 7.13 7.80 24.51
CA THR A 77 5.77 7.93 25.04
C THR A 77 5.49 6.86 26.09
N LEU A 78 4.55 7.10 26.99
CA LEU A 78 4.13 6.07 27.96
C LEU A 78 2.96 5.26 27.40
N ASN A 79 3.00 3.94 27.55
CA ASN A 79 1.88 3.10 27.15
C ASN A 79 0.74 3.12 28.17
N GLU A 80 -0.44 2.70 27.71
CA GLU A 80 -1.55 2.42 28.62
C GLU A 80 -1.26 1.15 29.42
N ARG A 81 -1.60 1.15 30.72
CA ARG A 81 -1.47 -0.03 31.63
C ARG A 81 -2.01 -1.33 31.03
N TRP A 82 -3.11 -1.24 30.28
CA TRP A 82 -3.72 -2.40 29.65
C TRP A 82 -2.80 -3.04 28.63
N LEU A 83 -2.14 -2.23 27.78
CA LEU A 83 -1.18 -2.71 26.78
C LEU A 83 0.00 -3.42 27.45
N ASN A 84 0.55 -2.83 28.52
CA ASN A 84 1.67 -3.39 29.28
C ASN A 84 1.31 -4.77 29.88
N ARG A 85 0.12 -4.91 30.45
CA ARG A 85 -0.35 -6.19 31.03
C ARG A 85 -0.66 -7.27 30.00
N HIS A 86 -0.99 -6.89 28.77
CA HIS A 86 -1.42 -7.82 27.72
C HIS A 86 -0.48 -7.84 26.50
N ALA A 87 0.80 -7.45 26.68
CA ALA A 87 1.76 -7.29 25.61
C ALA A 87 1.88 -8.54 24.71
N GLU A 88 1.92 -9.72 25.30
CA GLU A 88 2.01 -11.01 24.60
C GLU A 88 0.76 -11.27 23.75
N SER A 89 -0.43 -10.95 24.29
CA SER A 89 -1.69 -11.11 23.57
C SER A 89 -1.81 -10.12 22.43
N VAL A 90 -1.37 -8.86 22.64
CA VAL A 90 -1.34 -7.84 21.60
C VAL A 90 -0.34 -8.20 20.50
N PHE A 91 0.83 -8.74 20.85
CA PHE A 91 1.80 -9.23 19.88
C PHE A 91 1.26 -10.40 19.06
N GLY A 92 0.68 -11.41 19.72
CA GLY A 92 0.11 -12.57 19.03
C GLY A 92 -1.06 -12.21 18.12
N ALA A 93 -2.00 -11.39 18.61
CA ALA A 93 -3.11 -10.90 17.81
C ALA A 93 -2.63 -9.99 16.67
N GLY A 94 -1.68 -9.09 16.96
CA GLY A 94 -1.04 -8.21 16.00
C GLY A 94 -0.39 -8.99 14.87
N ALA A 95 0.43 -9.99 15.18
CA ALA A 95 1.10 -10.84 14.20
C ALA A 95 0.10 -11.58 13.29
N LEU A 96 -1.01 -12.10 13.83
CA LEU A 96 -2.05 -12.75 13.04
C LEU A 96 -2.75 -11.74 12.11
N ILE A 97 -3.06 -10.55 12.63
CA ILE A 97 -3.65 -9.46 11.86
C ILE A 97 -2.67 -9.03 10.76
N SER A 98 -1.37 -8.94 11.03
CA SER A 98 -0.33 -8.61 10.04
C SER A 98 -0.26 -9.59 8.89
N VAL A 99 -0.38 -10.91 9.16
CA VAL A 99 -0.43 -11.90 8.08
C VAL A 99 -1.63 -11.63 7.18
N PHE A 100 -2.81 -11.48 7.80
CA PHE A 100 -4.05 -11.29 7.05
C PHE A 100 -4.06 -9.96 6.29
N ALA A 101 -3.70 -8.87 6.97
CA ALA A 101 -3.61 -7.53 6.39
C ALA A 101 -2.58 -7.49 5.26
N GLY A 102 -1.36 -7.98 5.50
CA GLY A 102 -0.31 -8.00 4.47
C GLY A 102 -0.72 -8.79 3.22
N VAL A 103 -1.41 -9.93 3.35
CA VAL A 103 -1.92 -10.67 2.19
C VAL A 103 -3.06 -9.93 1.50
N VAL A 104 -4.09 -9.54 2.26
CA VAL A 104 -5.33 -8.98 1.70
C VAL A 104 -5.09 -7.60 1.11
N GLU A 105 -4.35 -6.73 1.80
CA GLU A 105 -4.08 -5.37 1.33
C GLU A 105 -3.22 -5.38 0.07
N GLU A 106 -2.19 -6.21 -0.01
CA GLU A 106 -1.37 -6.29 -1.23
C GLU A 106 -2.17 -6.87 -2.40
N ILE A 107 -2.96 -7.92 -2.20
CA ILE A 107 -3.88 -8.45 -3.22
C ILE A 107 -4.89 -7.38 -3.67
N CYS A 108 -5.47 -6.63 -2.74
CA CYS A 108 -6.45 -5.61 -3.08
C CYS A 108 -5.81 -4.44 -3.82
N PHE A 109 -4.78 -3.81 -3.26
CA PHE A 109 -4.24 -2.56 -3.78
C PHE A 109 -3.25 -2.75 -4.94
N ARG A 110 -2.37 -3.75 -4.86
CA ARG A 110 -1.26 -3.90 -5.83
C ARG A 110 -1.66 -4.77 -7.01
N TRP A 111 -2.70 -5.57 -6.85
CA TRP A 111 -3.25 -6.38 -7.93
C TRP A 111 -4.62 -5.91 -8.41
N LEU A 112 -5.68 -6.07 -7.62
CA LEU A 112 -7.06 -5.87 -8.11
C LEU A 112 -7.37 -4.40 -8.43
N ILE A 113 -7.22 -3.51 -7.44
CA ILE A 113 -7.52 -2.09 -7.58
C ILE A 113 -6.53 -1.44 -8.55
N PHE A 114 -5.27 -1.85 -8.57
CA PHE A 114 -4.30 -1.38 -9.57
C PHE A 114 -4.76 -1.69 -11.00
N LEU A 115 -5.07 -2.95 -11.32
CA LEU A 115 -5.51 -3.31 -12.67
C LEU A 115 -6.88 -2.68 -13.02
N GLY A 116 -7.79 -2.58 -12.05
CA GLY A 116 -9.06 -1.87 -12.22
C GLY A 116 -8.87 -0.36 -12.47
N ALA A 117 -7.89 0.26 -11.82
CA ALA A 117 -7.57 1.68 -11.97
C ALA A 117 -6.97 2.01 -13.35
N ILE A 118 -6.32 1.06 -14.04
CA ILE A 118 -5.89 1.22 -15.44
C ILE A 118 -7.10 1.48 -16.33
N VAL A 119 -8.15 0.65 -16.20
CA VAL A 119 -9.41 0.81 -16.93
C VAL A 119 -10.08 2.13 -16.54
N GLY A 120 -10.14 2.41 -15.23
CA GLY A 120 -10.69 3.66 -14.71
C GLY A 120 -10.02 4.89 -15.29
N ALA A 121 -8.69 4.92 -15.36
CA ALA A 121 -7.92 6.02 -15.92
C ALA A 121 -8.25 6.24 -17.41
N LYS A 122 -8.31 5.16 -18.22
CA LYS A 122 -8.68 5.28 -19.64
C LYS A 122 -10.11 5.76 -19.84
N VAL A 123 -11.07 5.26 -19.06
CA VAL A 123 -12.47 5.72 -19.10
C VAL A 123 -12.57 7.18 -18.70
N CYS A 124 -11.92 7.59 -17.61
CA CYS A 124 -11.86 8.99 -17.22
C CYS A 124 -11.24 9.84 -18.34
N ASN A 125 -10.14 9.41 -18.95
CA ASN A 125 -9.52 10.15 -20.05
C ASN A 125 -10.47 10.33 -21.22
N PHE A 126 -11.18 9.27 -21.61
CA PHE A 126 -12.19 9.34 -22.66
C PHE A 126 -13.30 10.35 -22.33
N LEU A 127 -13.82 10.34 -21.10
CA LEU A 127 -14.85 11.28 -20.67
C LEU A 127 -14.35 12.74 -20.64
N PHE A 128 -13.07 12.94 -20.36
CA PHE A 128 -12.43 14.25 -20.29
C PHE A 128 -11.54 14.54 -21.52
N PHE A 129 -12.16 14.46 -22.70
CA PHE A 129 -11.64 14.92 -23.99
C PHE A 129 -10.44 14.14 -24.57
N GLY A 130 -10.12 12.95 -24.06
CA GLY A 130 -9.07 12.09 -24.61
C GLY A 130 -9.27 11.73 -26.10
N TRP A 131 -10.52 11.59 -26.54
CA TRP A 131 -10.86 11.34 -27.95
C TRP A 131 -10.63 12.56 -28.88
N LEU A 132 -10.45 13.77 -28.32
CA LEU A 132 -10.06 14.98 -29.06
C LEU A 132 -8.53 15.15 -29.15
N GLY A 133 -7.76 14.16 -28.66
CA GLY A 133 -6.30 14.28 -28.53
C GLY A 133 -5.86 15.16 -27.36
N TRP A 134 -6.79 15.54 -26.47
CA TRP A 134 -6.52 16.37 -25.29
C TRP A 134 -7.12 15.74 -24.03
N GLY A 135 -6.56 14.62 -23.61
CA GLY A 135 -6.96 13.93 -22.39
C GLY A 135 -6.52 14.70 -21.14
N MET A 136 -7.46 15.30 -20.41
CA MET A 136 -7.11 16.04 -19.18
C MET A 136 -6.44 15.14 -18.12
N PRO A 137 -6.96 13.94 -17.79
CA PRO A 137 -6.29 13.00 -16.87
C PRO A 137 -4.89 12.60 -17.32
N GLU A 138 -4.72 12.31 -18.60
CA GLU A 138 -3.42 12.03 -19.21
C GLU A 138 -2.44 13.19 -19.02
N TRP A 139 -2.87 14.41 -19.35
CA TRP A 139 -2.05 15.60 -19.21
C TRP A 139 -1.58 15.80 -17.77
N PHE A 140 -2.48 15.65 -16.79
CA PHE A 140 -2.12 15.76 -15.38
C PHE A 140 -1.15 14.65 -14.94
N GLN A 141 -1.34 13.41 -15.40
CA GLN A 141 -0.41 12.33 -15.09
C GLN A 141 0.98 12.63 -15.66
N VAL A 142 1.08 13.01 -16.93
CA VAL A 142 2.36 13.20 -17.62
C VAL A 142 3.10 14.45 -17.12
N HIS A 143 2.38 15.54 -16.86
CA HIS A 143 3.01 16.85 -16.59
C HIS A 143 3.00 17.28 -15.12
N ALA A 144 2.21 16.65 -14.24
CA ALA A 144 2.13 17.04 -12.84
C ALA A 144 2.36 15.87 -11.88
N PHE A 145 1.45 14.89 -11.86
CA PHE A 145 1.47 13.84 -10.84
C PHE A 145 2.58 12.81 -11.04
N GLY A 146 2.86 12.41 -12.29
CA GLY A 146 3.98 11.55 -12.64
C GLY A 146 5.32 12.15 -12.22
N PRO A 147 5.67 13.38 -12.66
CA PRO A 147 6.94 14.01 -12.27
C PRO A 147 7.10 14.18 -10.76
N LEU A 148 6.01 14.54 -10.07
CA LEU A 148 6.02 14.70 -8.61
C LEU A 148 6.28 13.36 -7.91
N ALA A 149 5.60 12.30 -8.33
CA ALA A 149 5.79 10.97 -7.79
C ALA A 149 7.19 10.42 -8.12
N ASP A 150 7.71 10.68 -9.31
CA ASP A 150 9.04 10.26 -9.73
C ASP A 150 10.13 10.92 -8.88
N PHE A 151 9.99 12.23 -8.64
CA PHE A 151 10.86 12.96 -7.72
C PHE A 151 10.86 12.36 -6.31
N PHE A 152 9.67 12.14 -5.73
CA PHE A 152 9.55 11.61 -4.36
C PHE A 152 9.95 10.13 -4.24
N THR A 153 9.99 9.40 -5.35
CA THR A 153 10.48 8.01 -5.40
C THR A 153 11.95 7.93 -5.85
N LEU A 154 12.62 9.09 -5.98
CA LEU A 154 14.02 9.20 -6.39
C LEU A 154 14.31 8.50 -7.73
N GLY A 155 13.35 8.55 -8.66
CA GLY A 155 13.45 7.90 -9.97
C GLY A 155 13.28 6.38 -9.96
N ARG A 156 13.07 5.73 -8.80
CA ARG A 156 13.00 4.26 -8.72
C ARG A 156 11.77 3.67 -9.41
N LEU A 157 10.72 4.46 -9.55
CA LEU A 157 9.49 4.08 -10.25
C LEU A 157 9.35 4.72 -11.64
N HIS A 158 10.40 5.38 -12.15
CA HIS A 158 10.34 6.12 -13.42
C HIS A 158 9.75 5.28 -14.57
N ASP A 159 10.31 4.09 -14.80
CA ASP A 159 9.88 3.19 -15.88
C ASP A 159 8.44 2.69 -15.73
N TRP A 160 7.85 2.80 -14.55
CA TRP A 160 6.46 2.40 -14.27
C TRP A 160 5.50 3.59 -14.26
N LEU A 161 5.97 4.77 -13.85
CA LEU A 161 5.21 6.02 -13.93
C LEU A 161 5.08 6.53 -15.36
N TYR A 162 6.08 6.23 -16.20
CA TYR A 162 6.15 6.54 -17.64
C TYR A 162 6.22 5.28 -18.49
N HIS A 163 5.46 4.26 -18.11
CA HIS A 163 5.52 2.94 -18.73
C HIS A 163 5.29 3.02 -20.26
N PRO A 164 6.09 2.30 -21.08
CA PRO A 164 6.02 2.40 -22.54
C PRO A 164 4.67 1.92 -23.11
N ALA A 165 3.93 1.09 -22.36
CA ALA A 165 2.59 0.67 -22.77
C ALA A 165 1.52 1.76 -22.62
N GLY A 166 1.76 2.80 -21.82
CA GLY A 166 0.83 3.91 -21.65
C GLY A 166 0.91 4.61 -20.29
N TRP A 167 0.50 5.88 -20.27
CA TRP A 167 0.48 6.74 -19.08
C TRP A 167 -0.50 6.23 -18.00
N GLU A 168 -1.52 5.46 -18.39
CA GLU A 168 -2.52 4.92 -17.46
C GLU A 168 -1.92 3.98 -16.42
N VAL A 169 -0.76 3.35 -16.69
CA VAL A 169 -0.05 2.52 -15.71
C VAL A 169 0.41 3.37 -14.54
N GLY A 170 1.07 4.49 -14.82
CA GLY A 170 1.47 5.46 -13.81
C GLY A 170 0.29 6.03 -13.05
N SER A 171 -0.79 6.40 -13.76
CA SER A 171 -2.01 6.91 -13.13
C SER A 171 -2.67 5.87 -12.21
N ALA A 172 -2.67 4.59 -12.61
CA ALA A 172 -3.21 3.50 -11.81
C ALA A 172 -2.40 3.25 -10.53
N ILE A 173 -1.06 3.31 -10.59
CA ILE A 173 -0.18 3.25 -9.41
C ILE A 173 -0.59 4.33 -8.40
N LEU A 174 -0.70 5.58 -8.87
CA LEU A 174 -1.04 6.72 -7.99
C LEU A 174 -2.46 6.61 -7.43
N THR A 175 -3.40 6.14 -8.23
CA THR A 175 -4.80 5.97 -7.82
C THR A 175 -4.95 4.87 -6.76
N ALA A 176 -4.37 3.70 -6.99
CA ALA A 176 -4.36 2.60 -6.04
C ALA A 176 -3.62 2.99 -4.75
N ASN A 177 -2.47 3.67 -4.87
CA ASN A 177 -1.72 4.14 -3.70
C ASN A 177 -2.46 5.26 -2.92
N ALA A 178 -3.19 6.14 -3.60
CA ALA A 178 -4.03 7.13 -2.93
C ALA A 178 -5.15 6.47 -2.12
N ALA A 179 -5.74 5.38 -2.63
CA ALA A 179 -6.72 4.58 -1.89
C ALA A 179 -6.09 3.88 -0.67
N PHE A 180 -4.91 3.26 -0.83
CA PHE A 180 -4.15 2.66 0.26
C PHE A 180 -3.83 3.68 1.38
N ARG A 181 -3.27 4.82 1.00
CA ARG A 181 -3.00 5.95 1.89
C ARG A 181 -4.24 6.45 2.62
N ASN A 182 -5.38 6.54 1.92
CA ASN A 182 -6.63 6.95 2.54
C ASN A 182 -7.11 5.97 3.61
N GLY A 183 -6.84 4.67 3.44
CA GLY A 183 -7.09 3.64 4.45
C GLY A 183 -6.30 3.87 5.74
N HIS A 184 -5.19 4.61 5.69
CA HIS A 184 -4.30 4.86 6.83
C HIS A 184 -4.50 6.23 7.50
N LYS A 185 -5.55 6.98 7.14
CA LYS A 185 -5.85 8.30 7.74
C LYS A 185 -6.05 8.27 9.25
N TYR A 186 -6.50 7.14 9.80
CA TYR A 186 -6.69 6.94 11.24
C TYR A 186 -5.38 7.05 12.04
N GLN A 187 -4.23 6.89 11.38
CA GLN A 187 -2.89 7.03 11.98
C GLN A 187 -2.42 8.51 12.06
N GLY A 188 -3.31 9.47 11.79
CA GLY A 188 -3.00 10.90 11.77
C GLY A 188 -2.20 11.34 10.55
N LEU A 189 -1.71 12.58 10.57
CA LEU A 189 -0.99 13.17 9.44
C LEU A 189 0.29 12.40 9.09
N PHE A 190 1.05 11.98 10.11
CA PHE A 190 2.29 11.23 9.90
C PHE A 190 2.01 9.89 9.20
N GLY A 191 1.07 9.08 9.70
CA GLY A 191 0.72 7.82 9.06
C GLY A 191 0.10 8.00 7.67
N TYR A 192 -0.68 9.06 7.46
CA TYR A 192 -1.18 9.43 6.13
C TYR A 192 -0.06 9.76 5.13
N VAL A 193 0.97 10.50 5.52
CA VAL A 193 2.11 10.78 4.63
C VAL A 193 2.97 9.54 4.46
N ASN A 194 3.30 8.85 5.55
CA ASN A 194 4.15 7.66 5.56
C ASN A 194 3.58 6.53 4.71
N SER A 195 2.28 6.25 4.82
CA SER A 195 1.60 5.21 4.02
C SER A 195 1.66 5.50 2.53
N TRP A 196 1.70 6.77 2.09
CA TRP A 196 1.90 7.08 0.69
C TRP A 196 3.27 6.59 0.20
N PHE A 197 4.34 6.88 0.94
CA PHE A 197 5.70 6.45 0.60
C PHE A 197 5.87 4.93 0.68
N CYS A 198 5.44 4.31 1.78
CA CYS A 198 5.47 2.85 1.92
C CYS A 198 4.70 2.18 0.77
N GLY A 199 3.54 2.73 0.41
CA GLY A 199 2.73 2.15 -0.63
C GLY A 199 3.33 2.26 -2.04
N MET A 200 4.03 3.36 -2.35
CA MET A 200 4.85 3.44 -3.57
C MET A 200 6.00 2.43 -3.54
N TYR A 201 6.65 2.27 -2.38
CA TYR A 201 7.74 1.29 -2.21
C TYR A 201 7.27 -0.16 -2.45
N PHE A 202 6.06 -0.52 -2.00
CA PHE A 202 5.48 -1.83 -2.27
C PHE A 202 5.13 -2.04 -3.75
N PHE A 203 4.71 -1.00 -4.47
CA PHE A 203 4.61 -1.08 -5.94
C PHE A 203 5.97 -1.38 -6.58
N TRP A 204 7.02 -0.68 -6.14
CA TRP A 204 8.38 -0.93 -6.64
C TRP A 204 8.82 -2.38 -6.39
N LEU A 205 8.58 -2.91 -5.17
CA LEU A 205 8.85 -4.31 -4.83
C LEU A 205 8.07 -5.29 -5.70
N MET A 206 6.76 -5.07 -5.90
CA MET A 206 5.94 -5.92 -6.76
C MET A 206 6.46 -5.93 -8.20
N PHE A 207 6.78 -4.76 -8.75
CA PHE A 207 7.23 -4.65 -10.13
C PHE A 207 8.62 -5.25 -10.38
N HIS A 208 9.50 -5.27 -9.38
CA HIS A 208 10.84 -5.86 -9.51
C HIS A 208 10.89 -7.34 -9.14
N PHE A 209 10.19 -7.75 -8.07
CA PHE A 209 10.34 -9.07 -7.47
C PHE A 209 9.06 -9.92 -7.47
N GLY A 210 7.90 -9.31 -7.73
CA GLY A 210 6.59 -9.97 -7.74
C GLY A 210 5.75 -9.69 -6.49
N LEU A 211 4.44 -9.87 -6.62
CA LEU A 211 3.44 -9.68 -5.58
C LEU A 211 3.71 -10.53 -4.32
N PRO A 212 4.11 -11.81 -4.41
CA PRO A 212 4.42 -12.59 -3.21
C PRO A 212 5.57 -12.00 -2.37
N VAL A 213 6.54 -11.35 -3.01
CA VAL A 213 7.65 -10.69 -2.32
C VAL A 213 7.17 -9.41 -1.62
N ALA A 214 6.29 -8.64 -2.25
CA ALA A 214 5.65 -7.48 -1.60
C ALA A 214 4.81 -7.91 -0.37
N ILE A 215 4.01 -8.98 -0.49
CA ILE A 215 3.25 -9.58 0.61
C ILE A 215 4.18 -9.97 1.78
N LEU A 216 5.25 -10.70 1.47
CA LEU A 216 6.23 -11.13 2.48
C LEU A 216 6.88 -9.92 3.17
N ALA A 217 7.28 -8.92 2.39
CA ALA A 217 7.88 -7.69 2.92
C ALA A 217 6.91 -6.93 3.84
N HIS A 218 5.64 -6.83 3.48
CA HIS A 218 4.60 -6.19 4.29
C HIS A 218 4.38 -6.96 5.60
N PHE A 219 4.23 -8.27 5.53
CA PHE A 219 4.11 -9.10 6.73
C PHE A 219 5.29 -8.91 7.70
N VAL A 220 6.53 -8.95 7.20
CA VAL A 220 7.72 -8.76 8.03
C VAL A 220 7.78 -7.34 8.60
N TYR A 221 7.42 -6.33 7.81
CA TYR A 221 7.35 -4.93 8.24
C TYR A 221 6.41 -4.76 9.45
N ASP A 222 5.19 -5.27 9.37
CA ASP A 222 4.23 -5.17 10.47
C ASP A 222 4.64 -5.99 11.68
N LEU A 223 5.18 -7.19 11.46
CA LEU A 223 5.66 -8.05 12.55
C LEU A 223 6.74 -7.35 13.38
N LEU A 224 7.66 -6.62 12.73
CA LEU A 224 8.68 -5.85 13.41
C LEU A 224 8.09 -4.68 14.20
N ILE A 225 7.07 -3.99 13.66
CA ILE A 225 6.33 -2.95 14.39
C ILE A 225 5.70 -3.52 15.67
N PHE A 226 5.01 -4.66 15.57
CA PHE A 226 4.41 -5.31 16.75
C PHE A 226 5.47 -5.83 17.72
N ALA A 227 6.62 -6.28 17.23
CA ALA A 227 7.73 -6.69 18.09
C ALA A 227 8.27 -5.50 18.90
N VAL A 228 8.41 -4.33 18.29
CA VAL A 228 8.81 -3.11 19.01
C VAL A 228 7.79 -2.73 20.08
N ILE A 229 6.50 -2.75 19.74
CA ILE A 229 5.41 -2.47 20.70
C ILE A 229 5.46 -3.44 21.88
N TYR A 230 5.67 -4.72 21.60
CA TYR A 230 5.81 -5.75 22.63
C TYR A 230 7.00 -5.48 23.56
N VAL A 231 8.18 -5.21 22.99
CA VAL A 231 9.41 -4.97 23.75
C VAL A 231 9.24 -3.75 24.66
N ASP A 232 8.71 -2.66 24.14
CA ASP A 232 8.43 -1.43 24.90
C ASP A 232 7.47 -1.69 26.07
N ALA A 233 6.34 -2.32 25.79
CA ALA A 233 5.34 -2.66 26.79
C ALA A 233 5.89 -3.59 27.90
N ALA A 234 6.77 -4.54 27.53
CA ALA A 234 7.43 -5.43 28.47
C ALA A 234 8.45 -4.70 29.35
N ILE A 235 9.20 -3.73 28.80
CA ILE A 235 10.16 -2.90 29.55
C ILE A 235 9.42 -2.03 30.56
N GLU A 236 8.37 -1.31 30.15
CA GLU A 236 7.60 -0.46 31.05
C GLU A 236 6.96 -1.24 32.20
N ARG A 237 6.40 -2.42 31.89
CA ARG A 237 5.87 -3.35 32.89
C ARG A 237 6.93 -3.76 33.91
N ALA A 238 8.16 -4.04 33.47
CA ALA A 238 9.27 -4.42 34.36
C ALA A 238 9.79 -3.26 35.22
N GLN A 239 9.63 -2.01 34.75
CA GLN A 239 10.04 -0.81 35.46
C GLN A 239 8.98 -0.27 36.42
N GLU A 240 7.80 -0.91 36.50
CA GLU A 240 6.64 -0.40 37.22
C GLU A 240 6.23 1.02 36.77
N ARG A 241 6.65 1.40 35.55
CA ARG A 241 6.21 2.63 34.91
C ARG A 241 4.86 2.33 34.30
N THR A 242 3.82 2.75 35.02
CA THR A 242 2.37 2.52 34.81
C THR A 242 1.76 1.37 35.59
#